data_AF-A0A7C1VS84-F1
#
_entry.id   AF-A0A7C1VS84-F1
#
_cell.length_a   1.000
_cell.length_b   1.000
_cell.length_c   1.000
_cell.angle_alpha   90.00
_cell.angle_beta   90.00
_cell.angle_gamma   90.00
#
_symmetry.space_group_name_H-M   'P 1'
#
loop_
_entity.id
_entity.type
_entity.pdbx_description
1 polymer ?
#
loop_
_entity_poly.entity_id
_entity_poly.type
_entity_poly.pdbx_seq_one_letter_code
_entity_poly.pdbx_strand_id
1 'polypeptide(L)'
;MKSQPSASQRPVKPGGNDRPATSRSTGGPGFRPGAGRGPMHMGMPAEKPKNFKVTFKRLAKYLQPRRFALTAVFCTAVISTVFSIVSPKFLGRATTKLFEGLMGKMRGIPEAAIDFDYILRIVIILAGLYIVSAVFMFIQQFIMAGIAQKTVYDLREEVSAKLTRLPLKYFDSKTHGEILSRVTNDIDLVSTTLQQSVAQIITAVVTLVGVIIMMLSINWLLTLITILSNLLHTAAR
;
A
#
# COMPACT_ATOMS: atom_id res chain seq x y z
N MET A 1 18.94 55.52 -23.20
CA MET A 1 20.37 55.66 -23.54
C MET A 1 20.94 56.91 -22.88
N LYS A 2 21.61 56.77 -21.73
CA LYS A 2 22.71 57.63 -21.30
C LYS A 2 23.42 56.98 -20.12
N SER A 3 24.70 56.78 -20.35
CA SER A 3 25.75 56.11 -19.58
C SER A 3 26.18 56.89 -18.33
N GLN A 4 26.45 56.18 -17.24
CA GLN A 4 27.28 56.65 -16.13
C GLN A 4 28.61 55.88 -16.12
N PRO A 5 29.78 56.53 -15.93
CA PRO A 5 31.06 55.85 -15.81
C PRO A 5 31.59 55.76 -14.36
N SER A 6 32.13 54.59 -14.07
CA SER A 6 33.28 54.20 -13.21
C SER A 6 33.87 55.21 -12.22
N ALA A 7 33.94 54.81 -10.94
CA ALA A 7 34.88 55.36 -9.95
C ALA A 7 35.64 54.24 -9.21
N SER A 8 36.95 54.24 -9.48
CA SER A 8 38.07 53.54 -8.85
C SER A 8 37.99 53.31 -7.33
N GLN A 9 38.23 52.07 -6.89
CA GLN A 9 38.63 51.76 -5.51
C GLN A 9 39.96 50.98 -5.51
N ARG A 10 40.84 51.41 -4.60
CA ARG A 10 42.27 51.08 -4.47
C ARG A 10 42.51 49.71 -3.80
N PRO A 11 43.69 49.09 -3.98
CA PRO A 11 43.99 47.76 -3.46
C PRO A 11 44.38 47.79 -1.97
N VAL A 12 43.85 46.83 -1.20
CA VAL A 12 44.24 46.54 0.19
C VAL A 12 45.33 45.48 0.19
N LYS A 13 46.49 45.79 0.81
CA LYS A 13 47.60 44.85 1.03
C LYS A 13 47.24 43.82 2.12
N PRO A 14 47.57 42.52 1.97
CA PRO A 14 47.57 41.59 3.09
C PRO A 14 48.96 41.54 3.74
N GLY A 15 49.01 41.69 5.06
CA GLY A 15 50.19 41.47 5.89
C GLY A 15 49.86 40.53 7.03
N GLY A 16 50.81 39.66 7.39
CA GLY A 16 50.83 38.94 8.66
C GLY A 16 50.87 37.42 8.55
N ASN A 17 52.09 36.87 8.61
CA ASN A 17 52.45 35.46 8.83
C ASN A 17 51.80 34.88 10.10
N ASP A 18 51.56 33.56 10.12
CA ASP A 18 52.07 32.63 11.14
C ASP A 18 51.45 31.22 11.00
N ARG A 19 52.23 30.27 10.47
CA ARG A 19 52.34 28.87 10.96
C ARG A 19 53.32 28.04 10.09
N PRO A 20 54.10 27.11 10.69
CA PRO A 20 55.35 26.63 10.14
C PRO A 20 55.21 25.46 9.16
N ALA A 21 56.15 25.41 8.22
CA ALA A 21 56.35 24.33 7.27
C ALA A 21 57.00 23.10 7.94
N THR A 22 56.43 21.91 7.70
CA THR A 22 57.14 20.64 7.86
C THR A 22 57.06 19.80 6.59
N SER A 23 58.27 19.49 6.10
CA SER A 23 58.75 18.54 5.09
C SER A 23 57.78 17.82 4.14
N ARG A 24 58.09 17.99 2.85
CA ARG A 24 57.74 17.08 1.74
C ARG A 24 58.27 15.66 1.97
N SER A 25 57.47 14.65 1.62
CA SER A 25 57.96 13.37 1.12
C SER A 25 57.05 12.91 -0.04
N THR A 26 57.68 12.73 -1.19
CA THR A 26 57.16 12.30 -2.47
C THR A 26 56.98 10.79 -2.53
N GLY A 27 55.81 10.31 -2.97
CA GLY A 27 55.58 8.92 -3.38
C GLY A 27 54.31 8.81 -4.21
N GLY A 28 54.44 8.35 -5.46
CA GLY A 28 53.38 8.31 -6.49
C GLY A 28 52.25 7.28 -6.25
N PRO A 29 51.31 7.17 -7.21
CA PRO A 29 49.96 6.64 -6.98
C PRO A 29 49.92 5.11 -6.86
N GLY A 30 49.57 4.63 -5.68
CA GLY A 30 49.25 3.22 -5.42
C GLY A 30 47.81 2.89 -5.80
N PHE A 31 47.63 2.23 -6.93
CA PHE A 31 46.40 1.54 -7.31
C PHE A 31 46.12 0.41 -6.30
N ARG A 32 45.04 0.53 -5.50
CA ARG A 32 44.51 -0.57 -4.69
C ARG A 32 43.14 -0.98 -5.25
N PRO A 33 43.02 -2.13 -5.92
CA PRO A 33 41.74 -2.73 -6.24
C PRO A 33 41.27 -3.53 -5.02
N GLY A 34 40.12 -3.18 -4.45
CA GLY A 34 39.61 -3.86 -3.27
C GLY A 34 38.21 -3.44 -2.91
N ALA A 35 37.24 -4.13 -3.47
CA ALA A 35 35.82 -4.04 -3.20
C ALA A 35 35.53 -4.12 -1.69
N GLY A 36 35.09 -2.99 -1.11
CA GLY A 36 34.43 -2.94 0.18
C GLY A 36 32.95 -2.67 -0.02
N ARG A 37 32.18 -3.73 -0.33
CA ARG A 37 30.73 -3.71 -0.11
C ARG A 37 30.52 -3.40 1.37
N GLY A 38 30.06 -2.18 1.67
CA GLY A 38 29.58 -1.85 3.01
C GLY A 38 28.53 -2.89 3.44
N PRO A 39 28.46 -3.24 4.73
CA PRO A 39 27.50 -4.23 5.19
C PRO A 39 26.10 -3.85 4.71
N MET A 40 25.49 -4.71 3.90
CA MET A 40 24.05 -4.68 3.66
C MET A 40 23.40 -4.59 5.03
N HIS A 41 22.54 -3.58 5.24
CA HIS A 41 21.73 -3.44 6.44
C HIS A 41 21.01 -4.77 6.68
N MET A 42 21.58 -5.58 7.57
CA MET A 42 20.90 -6.71 8.19
C MET A 42 19.64 -6.11 8.78
N GLY A 43 18.48 -6.54 8.27
CA GLY A 43 17.18 -6.09 8.73
C GLY A 43 17.16 -6.14 10.25
N MET A 44 17.02 -4.96 10.88
CA MET A 44 16.83 -4.91 12.32
C MET A 44 15.70 -5.88 12.66
N PRO A 45 15.88 -6.74 13.67
CA PRO A 45 14.84 -7.66 14.08
C PRO A 45 13.59 -6.83 14.38
N ALA A 46 12.50 -7.12 13.67
CA ALA A 46 11.23 -6.45 13.90
C ALA A 46 10.92 -6.53 15.38
N GLU A 47 10.96 -5.40 16.09
CA GLU A 47 10.68 -5.35 17.52
C GLU A 47 9.28 -5.91 17.73
N LYS A 48 9.19 -7.07 18.40
CA LYS A 48 7.91 -7.72 18.67
C LYS A 48 7.05 -6.73 19.48
N PRO A 49 5.84 -6.39 19.03
CA PRO A 49 5.00 -5.43 19.74
C PRO A 49 4.64 -6.01 21.10
N LYS A 50 5.13 -5.38 22.18
CA LYS A 50 4.95 -5.85 23.56
C LYS A 50 3.47 -6.01 23.95
N ASN A 51 2.53 -5.34 23.28
CA ASN A 51 1.08 -5.34 23.60
C ASN A 51 0.14 -5.12 22.39
N PHE A 52 0.18 -5.98 21.35
CA PHE A 52 -0.66 -5.83 20.14
C PHE A 52 -2.17 -5.69 20.44
N LYS A 53 -2.72 -6.53 21.33
CA LYS A 53 -4.15 -6.53 21.69
C LYS A 53 -4.61 -5.19 22.27
N VAL A 54 -3.79 -4.55 23.11
CA VAL A 54 -4.13 -3.28 23.76
C VAL A 54 -4.14 -2.16 22.73
N THR A 55 -3.14 -2.12 21.84
CA THR A 55 -3.07 -1.15 20.75
C THR A 55 -4.27 -1.28 19.81
N PHE A 56 -4.63 -2.51 19.44
CA PHE A 56 -5.80 -2.78 18.61
C PHE A 56 -7.11 -2.31 19.27
N LYS A 57 -7.29 -2.59 20.57
CA LYS A 57 -8.48 -2.14 21.32
C LYS A 57 -8.58 -0.61 21.38
N ARG A 58 -7.44 0.10 21.50
CA ARG A 58 -7.42 1.57 21.45
C ARG A 58 -7.82 2.07 20.07
N LEU A 59 -7.26 1.50 19.00
CA LEU A 59 -7.61 1.84 17.63
C LEU A 59 -9.10 1.61 17.34
N ALA A 60 -9.63 0.47 17.76
CA ALA A 60 -11.05 0.16 17.63
C ALA A 60 -11.95 1.19 18.35
N LYS A 61 -11.50 1.73 19.49
CA LYS A 61 -12.21 2.80 20.21
C LYS A 61 -12.24 4.12 19.41
N TYR A 62 -11.15 4.49 18.73
CA TYR A 62 -11.14 5.67 17.84
C TYR A 62 -12.04 5.50 16.61
N LEU A 63 -12.21 4.25 16.15
CA LEU A 63 -13.08 3.93 15.03
C LEU A 63 -14.55 3.76 15.41
N GLN A 64 -14.86 3.48 16.68
CA GLN A 64 -16.22 3.26 17.19
C GLN A 64 -17.22 4.38 16.84
N PRO A 65 -16.88 5.69 16.94
CA PRO A 65 -17.78 6.77 16.53
C PRO A 65 -18.19 6.69 15.05
N ARG A 66 -17.39 6.01 14.23
CA ARG A 66 -17.52 5.90 12.77
C ARG A 66 -18.14 4.56 12.33
N ARG A 67 -18.75 3.82 13.25
CA ARG A 67 -19.32 2.47 13.01
C ARG A 67 -20.25 2.38 11.81
N PHE A 68 -21.10 3.38 11.57
CA PHE A 68 -22.02 3.36 10.42
C PHE A 68 -21.28 3.46 9.08
N ALA A 69 -20.24 4.30 9.02
CA ALA A 69 -19.39 4.39 7.84
C ALA A 69 -18.58 3.11 7.63
N LEU A 70 -18.12 2.46 8.71
CA LEU A 70 -17.47 1.15 8.64
C LEU A 70 -18.41 0.04 8.15
N THR A 71 -19.67 0.05 8.57
CA THR A 71 -20.68 -0.87 8.03
C THR A 71 -20.89 -0.62 6.53
N ALA A 72 -20.95 0.64 6.09
CA ALA A 72 -21.02 0.96 4.67
C ALA A 72 -19.80 0.48 3.87
N VAL A 73 -18.58 0.62 4.43
CA VAL A 73 -17.34 0.06 3.86
C VAL A 73 -17.44 -1.45 3.74
N PHE A 74 -17.93 -2.15 4.76
CA PHE A 74 -18.12 -3.59 4.73
C PHE A 74 -19.13 -4.03 3.65
N CYS A 75 -20.30 -3.40 3.59
CA CYS A 75 -21.31 -3.71 2.58
C CYS A 75 -20.82 -3.45 1.15
N THR A 76 -20.16 -2.32 0.91
CA THR A 76 -19.61 -1.97 -0.41
C THR A 76 -18.47 -2.91 -0.82
N ALA A 77 -17.63 -3.35 0.14
CA ALA A 77 -16.63 -4.39 -0.10
C ALA A 77 -17.30 -5.71 -0.52
N VAL A 78 -18.32 -6.19 0.21
CA VAL A 78 -19.04 -7.43 -0.13
C VAL A 78 -19.62 -7.35 -1.54
N ILE A 79 -20.31 -6.26 -1.89
CA ILE A 79 -20.93 -6.10 -3.20
C ILE A 79 -19.87 -6.10 -4.31
N SER A 80 -18.81 -5.30 -4.15
CA SER A 80 -17.69 -5.24 -5.11
C SER A 80 -17.07 -6.63 -5.32
N THR A 81 -16.74 -7.31 -4.22
CA THR A 81 -16.11 -8.61 -4.24
C THR A 81 -17.01 -9.68 -4.90
N VAL A 82 -18.31 -9.68 -4.63
CA VAL A 82 -19.26 -10.60 -5.28
C VAL A 82 -19.24 -10.41 -6.80
N PHE A 83 -19.35 -9.16 -7.28
CA PHE A 83 -19.30 -8.89 -8.73
C PHE A 83 -18.00 -9.34 -9.37
N SER A 84 -16.86 -9.12 -8.71
CA SER A 84 -15.55 -9.57 -9.18
C SER A 84 -15.41 -11.11 -9.23
N ILE A 85 -15.90 -11.82 -8.20
CA ILE A 85 -15.78 -13.28 -8.09
C ILE A 85 -16.78 -14.02 -8.98
N VAL A 86 -17.88 -13.38 -9.38
CA VAL A 86 -18.84 -13.95 -10.35
C VAL A 86 -18.23 -14.03 -11.75
N SER A 87 -17.32 -13.13 -12.11
CA SER A 87 -16.71 -13.03 -13.44
C SER A 87 -16.06 -14.33 -13.95
N PRO A 88 -15.25 -15.08 -13.17
CA PRO A 88 -14.72 -16.40 -13.58
C PRO A 88 -15.77 -17.41 -14.08
N LYS A 89 -17.00 -17.41 -13.53
CA LYS A 89 -18.08 -18.30 -14.01
C LYS A 89 -18.51 -17.94 -15.43
N PHE A 90 -18.64 -16.65 -15.72
CA PHE A 90 -18.98 -16.16 -17.06
C PHE A 90 -17.83 -16.39 -18.03
N LEU A 91 -16.59 -16.14 -17.60
CA LEU A 91 -15.41 -16.44 -18.39
C LEU A 91 -15.35 -17.93 -18.76
N GLY A 92 -15.61 -18.83 -17.80
CA GLY A 92 -15.69 -20.27 -18.07
C GLY A 92 -16.69 -20.61 -19.17
N ARG A 93 -17.90 -20.01 -19.17
CA ARG A 93 -18.91 -20.22 -20.23
C ARG A 93 -18.43 -19.72 -21.60
N ALA A 94 -17.75 -18.58 -21.65
CA ALA A 94 -17.18 -18.08 -22.91
C ALA A 94 -16.09 -19.01 -23.43
N THR A 95 -15.18 -19.46 -22.56
CA THR A 95 -14.12 -20.39 -22.91
C THR A 95 -14.68 -21.74 -23.39
N THR A 96 -15.68 -22.30 -22.72
CA THR A 96 -16.34 -23.54 -23.14
C THR A 96 -16.94 -23.40 -24.53
N LYS A 97 -17.69 -22.32 -24.80
CA LYS A 97 -18.32 -22.11 -26.11
C LYS A 97 -17.33 -21.86 -27.23
N LEU A 98 -16.26 -21.11 -26.96
CA LEU A 98 -15.16 -20.93 -27.89
C LEU A 98 -14.48 -22.27 -28.21
N PHE A 99 -14.23 -23.09 -27.18
CA PHE A 99 -13.60 -24.40 -27.33
C PHE A 99 -14.48 -25.38 -28.11
N GLU A 100 -15.78 -25.43 -27.82
CA GLU A 100 -16.77 -26.23 -28.57
C GLU A 100 -16.76 -25.87 -30.06
N GLY A 101 -16.84 -24.57 -30.40
CA GLY A 101 -16.84 -24.10 -31.79
C GLY A 101 -15.52 -24.39 -32.52
N LEU A 102 -14.38 -24.21 -31.85
CA LEU A 102 -13.06 -24.51 -32.43
C LEU A 102 -12.89 -26.01 -32.67
N MET A 103 -13.24 -26.84 -31.69
CA MET A 103 -13.06 -28.28 -31.79
C MET A 103 -14.00 -28.90 -32.83
N GLY A 104 -15.22 -28.36 -32.98
CA GLY A 104 -16.14 -28.75 -34.05
C GLY A 104 -15.57 -28.45 -35.44
N LYS A 105 -14.94 -27.29 -35.64
CA LYS A 105 -14.24 -26.96 -36.89
C LYS A 105 -13.09 -27.92 -37.17
N MET A 106 -12.29 -28.25 -36.17
CA MET A 106 -11.16 -29.18 -36.32
C MET A 106 -11.59 -30.61 -36.66
N ARG A 107 -12.78 -31.02 -36.19
CA ARG A 107 -13.35 -32.36 -36.48
C ARG A 107 -14.11 -32.43 -37.81
N GLY A 108 -14.18 -31.33 -38.57
CA GLY A 108 -14.83 -31.30 -39.87
C GLY A 108 -16.36 -31.47 -39.81
N ILE A 109 -16.99 -31.14 -38.67
CA ILE A 109 -18.44 -31.21 -38.53
C ILE A 109 -19.05 -30.09 -39.39
N PRO A 110 -19.91 -30.41 -40.38
CA PRO A 110 -20.63 -29.40 -41.15
C PRO A 110 -21.41 -28.49 -40.20
N GLU A 111 -21.36 -27.18 -40.40
CA GLU A 111 -21.98 -26.14 -39.55
C GLU A 111 -21.32 -25.84 -38.21
N ALA A 112 -20.20 -26.47 -37.85
CA ALA A 112 -19.44 -26.06 -36.67
C ALA A 112 -18.83 -24.66 -36.89
N ALA A 113 -19.40 -23.66 -36.24
CA ALA A 113 -18.90 -22.29 -36.23
C ALA A 113 -18.63 -21.81 -34.80
N ILE A 114 -17.69 -20.87 -34.66
CA ILE A 114 -17.49 -20.16 -33.40
C ILE A 114 -18.57 -19.10 -33.31
N ASP A 115 -19.39 -19.17 -32.26
CA ASP A 115 -20.43 -18.19 -31.97
C ASP A 115 -19.81 -16.93 -31.35
N PHE A 116 -19.34 -16.02 -32.21
CA PHE A 116 -18.75 -14.76 -31.79
C PHE A 116 -19.75 -13.81 -31.14
N ASP A 117 -21.04 -13.88 -31.51
CA ASP A 117 -22.08 -13.02 -30.92
C ASP A 117 -22.32 -13.38 -29.45
N TYR A 118 -22.45 -14.69 -29.16
CA TYR A 118 -22.55 -15.17 -27.79
C TYR A 118 -21.32 -14.80 -26.94
N ILE A 119 -20.11 -14.96 -27.51
CA ILE A 119 -18.87 -14.59 -26.82
C ILE A 119 -18.84 -13.09 -26.54
N LEU A 120 -19.17 -12.26 -27.52
CA LEU A 120 -19.20 -10.80 -27.39
C LEU A 120 -20.22 -10.36 -26.33
N ARG A 121 -21.41 -10.98 -26.28
CA ARG A 121 -22.39 -10.73 -25.22
C ARG A 121 -21.84 -11.06 -23.83
N ILE A 122 -21.10 -12.17 -23.67
CA ILE A 122 -20.44 -12.48 -22.39
C ILE A 122 -19.37 -11.43 -22.06
N VAL A 123 -18.55 -11.02 -23.03
CA VAL A 123 -17.50 -10.02 -22.81
C VAL A 123 -18.10 -8.69 -22.36
N ILE A 124 -19.21 -8.25 -22.95
CA ILE A 124 -19.93 -7.04 -22.51
C ILE A 124 -20.45 -7.21 -21.07
N ILE A 125 -21.03 -8.36 -20.73
CA ILE A 125 -21.48 -8.66 -19.36
C ILE A 125 -20.31 -8.60 -18.38
N LEU A 126 -19.16 -9.20 -18.72
CA LEU A 126 -17.94 -9.17 -17.91
C LEU A 126 -17.43 -7.74 -17.72
N ALA A 127 -17.41 -6.93 -18.78
CA ALA A 127 -17.04 -5.52 -18.70
C ALA A 127 -17.97 -4.76 -17.74
N GLY A 128 -19.29 -4.97 -17.85
CA GLY A 128 -20.28 -4.41 -16.94
C GLY A 128 -20.06 -4.82 -15.47
N LEU A 129 -19.84 -6.12 -15.22
CA LEU A 129 -19.54 -6.65 -13.88
C LEU A 129 -18.30 -6.00 -13.27
N TYR A 130 -17.22 -5.85 -14.05
CA TYR A 130 -16.00 -5.22 -13.56
C TYR A 130 -16.14 -3.71 -13.34
N ILE A 131 -16.89 -3.00 -14.19
CA ILE A 131 -17.18 -1.58 -13.98
C ILE A 131 -17.96 -1.39 -12.68
N VAL A 132 -19.03 -2.17 -12.46
CA VAL A 132 -19.82 -2.12 -11.23
C VAL A 132 -18.96 -2.45 -10.02
N SER A 133 -18.17 -3.53 -10.09
CA SER A 133 -17.22 -3.90 -9.05
C SER A 133 -16.26 -2.75 -8.72
N ALA A 134 -15.69 -2.10 -9.74
CA ALA A 134 -14.75 -0.99 -9.58
C ALA A 134 -15.40 0.25 -8.97
N VAL A 135 -16.66 0.56 -9.33
CA VAL A 135 -17.43 1.65 -8.70
C VAL A 135 -17.62 1.40 -7.21
N PHE A 136 -18.06 0.20 -6.82
CA PHE A 136 -18.22 -0.13 -5.39
C PHE A 136 -16.88 -0.16 -4.64
N MET A 137 -15.81 -0.63 -5.28
CA MET A 137 -14.45 -0.58 -4.74
C MET A 137 -14.00 0.87 -4.51
N PHE A 138 -14.26 1.75 -5.47
CA PHE A 138 -13.94 3.18 -5.34
C PHE A 138 -14.72 3.83 -4.19
N ILE A 139 -16.04 3.59 -4.11
CA ILE A 139 -16.88 4.09 -3.01
C ILE A 139 -16.35 3.60 -1.65
N GLN A 140 -16.04 2.31 -1.56
CA GLN A 140 -15.48 1.68 -0.36
C GLN A 140 -14.18 2.37 0.09
N GLN A 141 -13.26 2.62 -0.86
CA GLN A 141 -11.99 3.29 -0.58
C GLN A 141 -12.16 4.77 -0.23
N PHE A 142 -13.10 5.46 -0.87
CA PHE A 142 -13.41 6.85 -0.59
C PHE A 142 -13.97 7.03 0.82
N ILE A 143 -14.93 6.19 1.23
CA ILE A 143 -15.49 6.22 2.59
C ILE A 143 -14.38 5.93 3.61
N MET A 144 -13.54 4.93 3.36
CA MET A 144 -12.47 4.56 4.29
C MET A 144 -11.41 5.66 4.43
N ALA A 145 -11.08 6.36 3.34
CA ALA A 145 -10.21 7.55 3.40
C ALA A 145 -10.80 8.61 4.33
N GLY A 146 -12.10 8.89 4.22
CA GLY A 146 -12.80 9.81 5.11
C GLY A 146 -12.78 9.37 6.58
N ILE A 147 -12.90 8.08 6.86
CA ILE A 147 -12.79 7.51 8.22
C ILE A 147 -11.38 7.74 8.79
N ALA A 148 -10.34 7.43 8.02
CA ALA A 148 -8.95 7.58 8.43
C ALA A 148 -8.60 9.05 8.70
N GLN A 149 -8.94 9.96 7.79
CA GLN A 149 -8.63 11.40 7.92
C GLN A 149 -9.30 12.02 9.14
N LYS A 150 -10.57 11.72 9.38
CA LYS A 150 -11.25 12.25 10.55
C LYS A 150 -10.68 11.65 11.84
N THR A 151 -10.25 10.39 11.84
CA THR A 151 -9.57 9.78 13.01
C THR A 151 -8.23 10.45 13.30
N VAL A 152 -7.48 10.81 12.25
CA VAL A 152 -6.24 11.57 12.35
C VAL A 152 -6.47 12.96 12.90
N TYR A 153 -7.55 13.63 12.48
CA TYR A 153 -7.94 14.92 13.03
C TYR A 153 -8.13 14.84 14.55
N ASP A 154 -8.91 13.86 15.03
CA ASP A 154 -9.15 13.65 16.47
C ASP A 154 -7.82 13.39 17.21
N LEU A 155 -6.94 12.56 16.64
CA LEU A 155 -5.61 12.30 17.20
C LEU A 155 -4.74 13.56 17.29
N ARG A 156 -4.72 14.39 16.24
CA ARG A 156 -3.95 15.65 16.22
C ARG A 156 -4.46 16.62 17.27
N GLU A 157 -5.78 16.71 17.45
CA GLU A 157 -6.40 17.54 18.48
C GLU A 157 -6.01 17.08 19.89
N GLU A 158 -6.14 15.78 20.18
CA GLU A 158 -5.77 15.20 21.48
C GLU A 158 -4.27 15.37 21.79
N VAL A 159 -3.41 15.16 20.80
CA VAL A 159 -1.95 15.32 20.97
C VAL A 159 -1.61 16.79 21.20
N SER A 160 -2.18 17.73 20.44
CA SER A 160 -1.97 19.17 20.62
C SER A 160 -2.42 19.64 22.02
N ALA A 161 -3.61 19.21 22.45
CA ALA A 161 -4.13 19.50 23.78
C ALA A 161 -3.25 18.92 24.90
N LYS A 162 -2.58 17.77 24.65
CA LYS A 162 -1.64 17.19 25.61
C LYS A 162 -0.32 17.95 25.65
N LEU A 163 0.24 18.31 24.50
CA LEU A 163 1.50 19.04 24.40
C LEU A 163 1.44 20.38 25.12
N THR A 164 0.35 21.13 24.98
CA THR A 164 0.15 22.43 25.64
C THR A 164 0.07 22.35 27.18
N ARG A 165 -0.18 21.17 27.75
CA ARG A 165 -0.32 20.95 29.20
C ARG A 165 0.89 20.27 29.83
N LEU A 166 1.93 19.96 29.05
CA LEU A 166 3.13 19.31 29.57
C LEU A 166 4.05 20.32 30.29
N PRO A 167 4.70 19.92 31.40
CA PRO A 167 5.62 20.80 32.12
C PRO A 167 6.87 21.10 31.27
N LEU A 168 7.46 22.28 31.43
CA LEU A 168 8.68 22.71 30.73
C LEU A 168 9.80 21.67 30.76
N LYS A 169 9.98 20.97 31.90
CA LYS A 169 10.95 19.88 32.05
C LYS A 169 10.87 18.78 30.98
N TYR A 170 9.68 18.51 30.42
CA TYR A 170 9.51 17.56 29.33
C TYR A 170 10.20 18.06 28.05
N PHE A 171 10.05 19.36 27.76
CA PHE A 171 10.65 20.03 26.60
C PHE A 171 12.15 20.25 26.76
N ASP A 172 12.66 20.41 27.98
CA ASP A 172 14.10 20.55 28.24
C ASP A 172 14.89 19.25 27.96
N SER A 173 14.21 18.09 27.99
CA SER A 173 14.84 16.77 27.81
C SER A 173 14.86 16.28 26.36
N LYS A 174 14.27 17.03 25.42
CA LYS A 174 14.02 16.61 24.04
C LYS A 174 14.22 17.77 23.05
N THR A 175 14.76 17.47 21.87
CA THR A 175 14.87 18.50 20.82
C THR A 175 13.48 18.81 20.25
N HIS A 176 13.21 20.09 19.94
CA HIS A 176 11.92 20.51 19.39
C HIS A 176 11.56 19.76 18.09
N GLY A 177 12.58 19.46 17.27
CA GLY A 177 12.44 18.67 16.05
C GLY A 177 12.07 17.20 16.28
N GLU A 178 12.56 16.57 17.35
CA GLU A 178 12.20 15.18 17.70
C GLU A 178 10.71 15.08 18.08
N ILE A 179 10.17 16.07 18.80
CA ILE A 179 8.76 16.10 19.20
C ILE A 179 7.87 16.29 17.96
N LEU A 180 8.16 17.31 17.14
CA LEU A 180 7.36 17.60 15.96
C LEU A 180 7.39 16.43 14.97
N SER A 181 8.58 15.87 14.71
CA SER A 181 8.77 14.74 13.80
C SER A 181 8.00 13.50 14.27
N ARG A 182 8.08 13.13 15.54
CA ARG A 182 7.30 11.99 16.07
C ARG A 182 5.81 12.25 15.97
N VAL A 183 5.34 13.44 16.34
CA VAL A 183 3.91 13.77 16.29
C VAL A 183 3.39 13.73 14.86
N THR A 184 4.08 14.33 13.89
CA THR A 184 3.62 14.32 12.50
C THR A 184 3.76 12.93 11.88
N ASN A 185 4.94 12.32 11.98
CA ASN A 185 5.22 11.05 11.30
C ASN A 185 4.44 9.88 11.92
N ASP A 186 4.33 9.78 13.25
CA ASP A 186 3.58 8.69 13.87
C ASP A 186 2.09 8.81 13.57
N ILE A 187 1.54 10.03 13.55
CA ILE A 187 0.14 10.27 13.18
C ILE A 187 -0.10 9.95 11.71
N ASP A 188 0.81 10.32 10.81
CA ASP A 188 0.68 10.02 9.39
C ASP A 188 0.83 8.51 9.10
N LEU A 189 1.69 7.81 9.85
CA LEU A 189 1.77 6.35 9.84
C LEU A 189 0.46 5.72 10.32
N VAL A 190 -0.15 6.25 11.39
CA VAL A 190 -1.48 5.80 11.86
C VAL A 190 -2.54 6.03 10.78
N SER A 191 -2.53 7.20 10.10
CA SER A 191 -3.43 7.50 8.98
C SER A 191 -3.36 6.46 7.88
N THR A 192 -2.14 6.21 7.40
CA THR A 192 -1.88 5.29 6.29
C THR A 192 -2.23 3.86 6.67
N THR A 193 -1.87 3.44 7.89
CA THR A 193 -2.19 2.11 8.42
C THR A 193 -3.69 1.92 8.59
N LEU A 194 -4.40 2.92 9.12
CA LEU A 194 -5.86 2.89 9.22
C LEU A 194 -6.50 2.74 7.85
N GLN A 195 -6.09 3.55 6.88
CA GLN A 195 -6.69 3.53 5.55
C GLN A 195 -6.39 2.22 4.80
N GLN A 196 -5.13 1.77 4.79
CA GLN A 196 -4.72 0.60 4.00
C GLN A 196 -5.00 -0.71 4.73
N SER A 197 -4.51 -0.88 5.96
CA SER A 197 -4.55 -2.17 6.65
C SER A 197 -5.96 -2.55 7.08
N VAL A 198 -6.77 -1.60 7.59
CA VAL A 198 -8.16 -1.90 7.99
C VAL A 198 -9.01 -2.23 6.76
N ALA A 199 -8.88 -1.46 5.67
CA ALA A 199 -9.54 -1.77 4.41
C ALA A 199 -9.13 -3.15 3.88
N GLN A 200 -7.82 -3.43 3.86
CA GLN A 200 -7.29 -4.71 3.40
C GLN A 200 -7.79 -5.88 4.25
N ILE A 201 -7.88 -5.74 5.58
CA ILE A 201 -8.43 -6.79 6.44
C ILE A 201 -9.90 -7.06 6.09
N ILE A 202 -10.71 -6.00 5.93
CA ILE A 202 -12.12 -6.14 5.53
C ILE A 202 -12.20 -6.85 4.18
N THR A 203 -11.49 -6.35 3.16
CA THR A 203 -11.49 -6.91 1.82
C THR A 203 -10.95 -8.33 1.78
N ALA A 204 -9.90 -8.65 2.55
CA ALA A 204 -9.32 -9.98 2.61
C ALA A 204 -10.29 -10.99 3.21
N VAL A 205 -10.96 -10.66 4.31
CA VAL A 205 -11.97 -11.53 4.92
C VAL A 205 -13.14 -11.77 3.97
N VAL A 206 -13.67 -10.69 3.37
CA VAL A 206 -14.78 -10.75 2.42
C VAL A 206 -14.39 -11.58 1.18
N THR A 207 -13.18 -11.38 0.65
CA THR A 207 -12.67 -12.11 -0.52
C THR A 207 -12.43 -13.57 -0.18
N LEU A 208 -11.81 -13.87 0.96
CA LEU A 208 -11.58 -15.24 1.40
C LEU A 208 -12.91 -16.03 1.48
N VAL A 209 -13.89 -15.48 2.20
CA VAL A 209 -15.20 -16.11 2.36
C VAL A 209 -15.94 -16.19 1.02
N GLY A 210 -15.97 -15.09 0.26
CA GLY A 210 -16.65 -15.01 -1.02
C GLY A 210 -16.10 -15.99 -2.05
N VAL A 211 -14.77 -16.11 -2.16
CA VAL A 211 -14.11 -17.03 -3.09
C VAL A 211 -14.42 -18.47 -2.68
N ILE A 212 -14.29 -18.83 -1.40
CA ILE A 212 -14.58 -20.19 -0.93
C ILE A 212 -16.03 -20.58 -1.24
N ILE A 213 -17.00 -19.72 -0.93
CA ILE A 213 -18.43 -19.99 -1.22
C ILE A 213 -18.65 -20.18 -2.72
N MET A 214 -18.05 -19.32 -3.54
CA MET A 214 -18.21 -19.39 -4.99
C MET A 214 -17.52 -20.60 -5.62
N MET A 215 -16.37 -21.03 -5.10
CA MET A 215 -15.68 -22.24 -5.52
C MET A 215 -16.47 -23.50 -5.16
N LEU A 216 -16.96 -23.60 -3.91
CA LEU A 216 -17.81 -24.70 -3.46
C LEU A 216 -19.09 -24.83 -4.29
N SER A 217 -19.64 -23.70 -4.74
CA SER A 217 -20.81 -23.67 -5.61
C SER A 217 -20.55 -24.16 -7.04
N ILE A 218 -19.30 -24.18 -7.51
CA ILE A 218 -18.93 -24.69 -8.85
C ILE A 218 -18.60 -26.18 -8.75
N ASN A 219 -17.63 -26.54 -7.89
CA ASN A 219 -17.22 -27.92 -7.68
C ASN A 219 -16.49 -28.06 -6.34
N TRP A 220 -17.09 -28.78 -5.40
CA TRP A 220 -16.54 -28.98 -4.06
C TRP A 220 -15.24 -29.82 -4.05
N LEU A 221 -15.10 -30.78 -4.99
CA LEU A 221 -13.94 -31.67 -5.06
C LEU A 221 -12.68 -30.91 -5.53
N LEU A 222 -12.80 -30.13 -6.60
CA LEU A 222 -11.69 -29.28 -7.08
C LEU A 222 -11.30 -28.21 -6.05
N THR A 223 -12.29 -27.71 -5.30
CA THR A 223 -12.05 -26.76 -4.21
C THR A 223 -11.19 -27.39 -3.11
N LEU A 224 -11.52 -28.61 -2.67
CA LEU A 224 -10.75 -29.32 -1.64
C LEU A 224 -9.29 -29.55 -2.08
N ILE A 225 -9.09 -29.98 -3.33
CA ILE A 225 -7.75 -30.17 -3.90
C ILE A 225 -6.96 -28.85 -3.89
N THR A 226 -7.60 -27.74 -4.26
CA THR A 226 -6.96 -26.42 -4.32
C THR A 226 -6.56 -25.93 -2.92
N ILE A 227 -7.44 -26.11 -1.93
CA ILE A 227 -7.15 -25.75 -0.53
C ILE A 227 -5.98 -26.58 0.01
N LEU A 228 -6.00 -27.90 -0.20
CA LEU A 228 -4.92 -28.79 0.25
C LEU A 228 -3.59 -28.45 -0.43
N SER A 229 -3.60 -28.17 -1.73
CA SER A 229 -2.41 -27.75 -2.47
C SER A 229 -1.83 -26.44 -1.93
N ASN A 230 -2.68 -25.44 -1.65
CA ASN A 230 -2.24 -24.17 -1.08
C ASN A 230 -1.70 -24.32 0.36
N LEU A 231 -2.32 -25.19 1.16
CA LEU A 231 -1.87 -25.48 2.52
C LEU A 231 -0.51 -26.19 2.52
N LEU A 232 -0.33 -27.20 1.66
CA LEU A 232 0.93 -27.91 1.49
C LEU A 232 2.05 -26.98 1.04
N HIS A 233 1.79 -26.10 0.07
CA HIS A 233 2.74 -25.10 -0.39
C HIS A 233 3.20 -24.16 0.74
N THR A 234 2.28 -23.81 1.64
CA THR A 234 2.60 -22.97 2.81
C THR A 234 3.40 -23.74 3.86
N ALA A 235 3.10 -25.02 4.07
CA ALA A 235 3.80 -25.89 5.02
C ALA A 235 5.21 -26.29 4.56
N ALA A 236 5.48 -26.23 3.26
CA ALA A 236 6.78 -26.57 2.66
C ALA A 236 7.78 -25.39 2.59
N ARG A 237 7.40 -24.19 3.06
CA ARG A 237 8.27 -23.01 3.18
C ARG A 237 8.76 -22.85 4.62
#